data_AF-A0A4R3RWV1-F1
#
_entry.id   AF-A0A4R3RWV1-F1
#
_cell.length_a   1.000
_cell.length_b   1.000
_cell.length_c   1.000
_cell.angle_alpha   90.00
_cell.angle_beta   90.00
_cell.angle_gamma   90.00
#
_symmetry.space_group_name_H-M   'P 1'
#
loop_
_entity.id
_entity.type
_entity.pdbx_description
1 polymer ?
#
loop_
_entity_poly.entity_id
_entity_poly.type
_entity_poly.pdbx_seq_one_letter_code
_entity_poly.pdbx_strand_id
1 'polypeptide(L)' 'MRPRTDAGNQVFVEGHFRLQHRETARIADSDFLARFEMRDGRIASGQIYENTAAVAEARRAD' A
#
# COMPACT_ATOMS: atom_id res chain seq x y z
N MET A 1 -12.29 -3.54 33.21
CA MET A 1 -12.23 -3.12 31.80
C MET A 1 -11.12 -3.94 31.14
N ARG A 2 -11.44 -4.87 30.23
CA ARG A 2 -10.41 -5.68 29.53
C ARG A 2 -9.91 -4.89 28.32
N PRO A 3 -8.60 -4.86 28.02
CA PRO A 3 -8.10 -4.16 26.85
C PRO A 3 -8.61 -4.88 25.59
N ARG A 4 -9.13 -4.10 24.63
CA ARG A 4 -9.64 -4.58 23.36
C ARG A 4 -8.45 -4.96 22.47
N THR A 5 -8.03 -6.22 22.50
CA THR A 5 -6.94 -6.80 21.69
C THR A 5 -7.38 -7.26 20.29
N ASP A 6 -8.54 -6.80 19.79
CA ASP A 6 -9.15 -7.36 18.57
C ASP A 6 -8.63 -6.80 17.23
N ALA A 7 -7.60 -5.95 17.23
CA ALA A 7 -6.79 -5.76 16.03
C ALA A 7 -5.60 -6.74 16.09
N GLY A 8 -5.92 -8.04 16.08
CA GLY A 8 -4.93 -9.11 16.25
C GLY A 8 -3.83 -8.98 15.22
N ASN A 9 -2.61 -8.66 15.67
CA ASN A 9 -1.37 -8.56 14.87
C ASN A 9 -1.49 -7.91 13.47
N GLN A 10 -2.53 -7.13 13.19
CA GLN A 10 -2.80 -6.59 11.86
C GLN A 10 -2.98 -5.09 11.94
N VAL A 11 -2.27 -4.38 11.07
CA VAL A 11 -2.35 -2.92 10.93
C VAL A 11 -2.82 -2.61 9.52
N PHE A 12 -3.86 -1.78 9.42
CA PHE A 12 -4.35 -1.24 8.16
C PHE A 12 -3.92 0.22 8.02
N VAL A 13 -3.45 0.58 6.83
CA VAL A 13 -3.01 1.93 6.49
C VAL A 13 -3.68 2.34 5.20
N GLU A 14 -4.45 3.42 5.25
CA GLU A 14 -5.00 4.07 4.08
C GLU A 14 -4.14 5.28 3.75
N GLY A 15 -3.98 5.57 2.46
CA GLY A 15 -3.21 6.72 2.04
C GLY A 15 -3.29 6.99 0.55
N HIS A 16 -2.46 7.90 0.13
CA HIS A 16 -2.37 8.38 -1.23
C HIS A 16 -0.89 8.43 -1.65
N PHE A 17 -0.57 7.93 -2.84
CA PHE A 17 0.77 8.02 -3.41
C PHE A 17 0.78 8.80 -4.71
N ARG A 18 1.91 9.45 -4.94
CA ARG A 18 2.30 10.01 -6.24
C ARG A 18 3.65 9.43 -6.61
N LEU A 19 3.65 8.49 -7.55
CA LEU A 19 4.82 7.72 -7.98
C LEU A 19 5.23 8.14 -9.38
N GLN A 20 6.51 8.43 -9.58
CA GLN A 20 7.07 8.64 -10.91
C GLN A 20 7.67 7.33 -11.43
N HIS A 21 7.17 6.83 -12.56
CA HIS A 21 7.72 5.67 -13.22
C HIS A 21 9.10 6.03 -13.81
N ARG A 22 10.13 5.27 -13.41
CA ARG A 22 11.53 5.61 -13.72
C ARG A 22 11.83 5.63 -15.22
N GLU A 23 11.26 4.70 -15.98
CA GLU A 23 11.60 4.54 -17.42
C GLU A 23 10.84 5.51 -18.31
N THR A 24 9.60 5.84 -17.96
CA THR A 24 8.71 6.68 -18.80
C THR A 24 8.59 8.11 -18.26
N ALA A 25 9.11 8.38 -17.06
CA ALA A 25 8.93 9.62 -16.31
C ALA A 25 7.46 10.01 -16.02
N ARG A 26 6.49 9.16 -16.40
CA ARG A 26 5.04 9.36 -16.17
C ARG A 26 4.72 9.22 -14.69
N ILE A 27 3.69 9.93 -14.24
CA ILE A 27 3.26 9.93 -12.85
C ILE A 27 2.01 9.06 -12.71
N ALA A 28 2.06 8.10 -11.79
CA ALA A 28 0.87 7.41 -11.26
C ALA A 28 0.46 8.10 -9.95
N ASP A 29 -0.78 8.54 -9.89
CA ASP A 29 -1.37 9.28 -8.78
C ASP A 29 -2.61 8.47 -8.33
N SER A 30 -2.57 7.92 -7.11
CA SER A 30 -3.57 6.95 -6.66
C SER A 30 -3.66 6.81 -5.16
N ASP A 31 -4.87 6.54 -4.69
CA ASP A 31 -5.13 6.05 -3.34
C ASP A 31 -4.71 4.59 -3.18
N PHE A 32 -4.43 4.19 -1.95
CA PHE A 32 -4.10 2.81 -1.59
C PHE A 32 -4.67 2.42 -0.22
N LEU A 33 -4.86 1.11 -0.05
CA LEU A 33 -5.04 0.48 1.25
C LEU A 33 -3.93 -0.57 1.43
N ALA A 34 -3.24 -0.53 2.57
CA ALA A 34 -2.24 -1.52 2.93
C ALA A 34 -2.65 -2.28 4.19
N ARG A 35 -2.35 -3.57 4.22
CA ARG A 35 -2.52 -4.45 5.38
C ARG A 35 -1.18 -5.05 5.75
N PHE A 36 -0.75 -4.88 6.99
CA PHE A 36 0.50 -5.43 7.52
C PHE A 36 0.23 -6.42 8.64
N GLU A 37 0.88 -7.59 8.57
CA GLU A 37 0.98 -8.49 9.72
C GLU A 37 2.16 -8.05 10.59
N MET A 38 1.95 -7.96 11.89
CA MET A 38 2.91 -7.52 12.90
C MET A 38 3.35 -8.71 13.75
N ARG A 39 4.65 -8.80 14.00
CA ARG A 39 5.24 -9.77 14.93
C ARG A 39 6.33 -9.07 15.74
N ASP A 40 6.22 -9.12 17.07
CA ASP A 40 7.18 -8.53 18.00
C ASP A 40 7.50 -7.05 17.69
N GLY A 41 6.46 -6.28 17.34
CA GLY A 41 6.55 -4.86 16.99
C GLY A 41 7.13 -4.57 15.60
N ARG A 42 7.39 -5.59 14.77
CA ARG A 42 7.92 -5.45 13.41
C ARG A 42 6.89 -5.92 12.38
N ILE A 43 6.95 -5.36 11.18
CA ILE A 43 6.18 -5.85 10.04
C ILE A 43 6.77 -7.20 9.60
N ALA A 44 5.97 -8.26 9.64
CA ALA A 44 6.34 -9.60 9.21
C ALA A 44 5.95 -9.86 7.74
N SER A 45 4.83 -9.30 7.29
CA SER A 45 4.39 -9.34 5.88
C SER A 45 3.43 -8.20 5.58
N GLY A 46 3.17 -7.94 4.30
CA GLY A 46 2.23 -6.91 3.89
C GLY A 46 1.58 -7.19 2.53
N GLN A 47 0.38 -6.65 2.35
CA GLN A 47 -0.34 -6.59 1.07
C GLN A 47 -0.77 -5.15 0.84
N ILE A 48 -0.49 -4.62 -0.36
CA ILE A 48 -0.99 -3.32 -0.80
C ILE A 48 -2.08 -3.58 -1.85
N TYR A 49 -3.18 -2.87 -1.71
CA TYR A 49 -4.26 -2.77 -2.67
C TYR A 49 -4.17 -1.37 -3.28
N GLU A 50 -3.88 -1.31 -4.57
CA GLU A 50 -3.71 -0.05 -5.31
C GLU A 50 -4.50 -0.10 -6.62
N ASN A 51 -4.72 1.06 -7.23
CA ASN A 51 -5.26 1.14 -8.58
C ASN A 51 -4.19 0.71 -9.60
N THR A 52 -4.14 -0.59 -9.87
CA THR A 52 -3.20 -1.19 -10.81
C THR A 52 -3.37 -0.69 -12.26
N ALA A 53 -4.55 -0.16 -12.62
CA ALA A 53 -4.75 0.43 -13.94
C ALA A 53 -3.92 1.72 -14.13
N ALA A 54 -3.96 2.63 -13.16
CA ALA A 54 -3.18 3.87 -13.21
C ALA A 54 -1.66 3.60 -13.24
N VAL A 55 -1.20 2.62 -12.46
CA VAL A 55 0.21 2.18 -12.47
C VAL A 55 0.57 1.56 -13.84
N ALA A 56 -0.30 0.72 -14.40
CA ALA A 56 -0.07 0.12 -15.71
C ALA A 56 -0.05 1.16 -16.84
N GLU A 57 -0.90 2.17 -16.79
CA GLU A 57 -0.90 3.29 -17.74
C GLU A 57 0.39 4.11 -17.67
N ALA A 58 0.87 4.42 -16.46
CA ALA A 58 2.15 5.11 -16.29
C ALA A 58 3.34 4.29 -16.83
N ARG A 59 3.25 2.95 -16.81
CA ARG A 59 4.28 2.04 -17.34
C ARG A 59 4.27 1.92 -18.86
N ARG A 60 3.15 2.11 -19.55
CA ARG A 60 3.10 1.99 -21.02
C ARG A 60 4.06 2.99 -21.64
N ALA A 61 5.12 2.48 -22.26
CA ALA A 61 5.95 3.22 -23.20
C ALA A 61 5.26 3.09 -24.56
N ASP A 62 5.01 4.22 -25.21
CA ASP A 62 4.57 4.25 -26.61
C ASP A 62 5.74 3.89 -27.53
#